data_AF-C5E1A9-F1
#
_entry.id   AF-C5E1A9-F1
#
_cell.length_a   1.000
_cell.length_b   1.000
_cell.length_c   1.000
_cell.angle_alpha   90.00
_cell.angle_beta   90.00
_cell.angle_gamma   90.00
#
_symmetry.space_group_name_H-M   'P 1'
#
loop_
_entity.id
_entity.type
_entity.pdbx_description
1 polymer ?
#
loop_
_entity_poly.entity_id
_entity_poly.type
_entity_poly.pdbx_seq_one_letter_code
_entity_poly.pdbx_strand_id
1 'polypeptide(L)'
;MEADTIEADFITNDLTPDAFPASGSMDGGSVAKRGTLDESILKTFKRDIGDINSRLKQVVYPNFLIKRLDGSEQDFTNASIHCDLWAPLTFIILYAVSVSPAHAKTLFSSLFVSQWFVLLVMATHLRLTKPQAKTSLISYVSVSGYCLFPQVVNAVISRLLLPLILKVAHNSSWCIRALVLLRMLLMGICLFWSVSSISFVTKSNNFIEVYPLALCFFGIGWLTVIL
;
A
#
# COMPACT_ATOMS: atom_id res chain seq x y z
N MET A 1 -61.11 14.51 -0.87
CA MET A 1 -59.77 14.76 -0.33
C MET A 1 -59.43 13.54 0.50
N GLU A 2 -59.06 12.47 -0.20
CA GLU A 2 -58.72 11.16 0.38
C GLU A 2 -57.21 11.06 0.41
N ALA A 3 -56.68 10.67 1.57
CA ALA A 3 -55.25 10.53 1.81
C ALA A 3 -54.82 9.12 1.41
N ASP A 4 -54.01 9.01 0.35
CA ASP A 4 -53.31 7.77 -0.01
C ASP A 4 -52.15 7.53 0.96
N THR A 5 -52.37 6.65 1.94
CA THR A 5 -51.29 6.02 2.71
C THR A 5 -50.68 4.89 1.89
N ILE A 6 -49.42 5.06 1.48
CA ILE A 6 -48.61 4.03 0.82
C ILE A 6 -48.13 3.04 1.89
N GLU A 7 -48.70 1.83 1.92
CA GLU A 7 -48.13 0.70 2.65
C GLU A 7 -46.93 0.10 1.89
N ALA A 8 -45.89 -0.29 2.63
CA ALA A 8 -44.76 -1.02 2.08
C ALA A 8 -45.10 -2.52 2.06
N ASP A 9 -45.21 -3.07 0.86
CA ASP A 9 -45.45 -4.49 0.60
C ASP A 9 -44.19 -5.31 0.92
N PHE A 10 -44.11 -5.84 2.16
CA PHE A 10 -43.07 -6.78 2.54
C PHE A 10 -43.46 -8.17 2.02
N ILE A 11 -42.75 -8.65 1.00
CA ILE A 11 -42.83 -10.06 0.57
C ILE A 11 -42.32 -10.93 1.73
N THR A 12 -43.23 -11.42 2.55
CA THR A 12 -42.99 -12.52 3.48
C THR A 12 -42.98 -13.81 2.67
N ASN A 13 -41.79 -14.34 2.40
CA ASN A 13 -41.67 -15.73 1.99
C ASN A 13 -42.15 -16.61 3.15
N ASP A 14 -43.30 -17.25 2.96
CA ASP A 14 -43.82 -18.34 3.78
C ASP A 14 -42.77 -19.45 3.90
N LEU A 15 -42.11 -19.51 5.06
CA LEU A 15 -41.41 -20.70 5.52
C LEU A 15 -42.25 -21.32 6.62
N THR A 16 -42.94 -22.38 6.26
CA THR A 16 -43.76 -23.22 7.13
C THR A 16 -42.99 -23.64 8.39
N PRO A 17 -43.53 -23.41 9.60
CA PRO A 17 -43.04 -24.02 10.82
C PRO A 17 -43.63 -25.43 10.88
N ASP A 18 -42.88 -26.47 10.52
CA ASP A 18 -43.09 -27.88 10.95
C ASP A 18 -42.26 -28.84 10.09
N ALA A 19 -40.96 -28.96 10.40
CA ALA A 19 -40.14 -30.10 9.97
C ALA A 19 -38.85 -30.20 10.80
N PHE A 20 -38.98 -30.42 12.11
CA PHE A 20 -37.85 -30.90 12.92
C PHE A 20 -38.06 -32.38 13.26
N PRO A 21 -37.28 -33.32 12.69
CA PRO A 21 -37.08 -34.59 13.34
C PRO A 21 -36.09 -34.39 14.50
N ALA A 22 -36.58 -34.59 15.72
CA ALA A 22 -35.74 -34.81 16.88
C ALA A 22 -35.13 -36.23 16.79
N SER A 23 -33.80 -36.33 16.63
CA SER A 23 -33.01 -37.45 17.18
C SER A 23 -31.51 -37.26 16.94
N GLY A 24 -30.74 -37.25 18.03
CA GLY A 24 -29.43 -37.89 18.10
C GLY A 24 -28.23 -37.18 17.46
N SER A 25 -27.50 -36.40 18.25
CA SER A 25 -26.12 -36.72 18.66
C SER A 25 -25.48 -35.49 19.27
N MET A 26 -25.16 -35.59 20.57
CA MET A 26 -24.12 -34.78 21.19
C MET A 26 -22.80 -35.14 20.50
N ASP A 27 -22.39 -34.35 19.53
CA ASP A 27 -20.98 -34.22 19.19
C ASP A 27 -20.57 -32.79 19.46
N GLY A 28 -19.45 -32.63 20.17
CA GLY A 28 -18.89 -31.37 20.62
C GLY A 28 -18.35 -30.56 19.45
N GLY A 29 -19.26 -30.17 18.55
CA GLY A 29 -19.00 -29.36 17.37
C GLY A 29 -18.47 -28.01 17.82
N SER A 30 -17.16 -27.83 17.63
CA SER A 30 -16.43 -26.58 17.72
C SER A 30 -17.33 -25.40 17.38
N VAL A 31 -17.63 -24.58 18.39
CA VAL A 31 -18.25 -23.26 18.25
C VAL A 31 -17.64 -22.62 17.02
N ALA A 32 -18.45 -22.45 15.97
CA ALA A 32 -18.04 -21.77 14.76
C ALA A 32 -17.48 -20.40 15.19
N LYS A 33 -16.16 -20.22 15.08
CA LYS A 33 -15.42 -19.00 15.43
C LYS A 33 -15.92 -17.87 14.53
N ARG A 34 -17.02 -17.23 14.94
CA ARG A 34 -17.79 -16.28 14.15
C ARG A 34 -17.23 -14.88 14.33
N GLY A 35 -16.03 -14.66 13.81
CA GLY A 35 -15.51 -13.31 13.56
C GLY A 35 -14.15 -12.97 14.18
N THR A 36 -13.59 -11.86 13.69
CA THR A 36 -12.31 -11.24 14.09
C THR A 36 -12.24 -10.87 15.59
N LEU A 37 -13.36 -10.96 16.31
CA LEU A 37 -13.45 -10.60 17.73
C LEU A 37 -12.83 -11.64 18.67
N ASP A 38 -12.77 -12.92 18.26
CA ASP A 38 -12.22 -14.02 19.08
C ASP A 38 -10.80 -14.43 18.67
N GLU A 39 -10.21 -13.74 17.68
CA GLU A 39 -8.79 -13.93 17.36
C GLU A 39 -7.90 -13.02 18.21
N SER A 40 -6.74 -13.54 18.60
CA SER A 40 -5.75 -12.71 19.25
C SER A 40 -5.31 -11.58 18.31
N ILE A 41 -5.12 -10.38 18.84
CA ILE A 41 -4.63 -9.21 18.10
C ILE A 41 -3.38 -9.53 17.26
N LEU A 42 -2.52 -10.43 17.75
CA LEU A 42 -1.32 -10.87 17.07
C LEU A 42 -1.64 -11.73 15.83
N LYS A 43 -2.68 -12.55 15.90
CA LYS A 43 -3.14 -13.36 14.76
C LYS A 43 -3.71 -12.47 13.66
N THR A 44 -4.50 -11.46 14.01
CA THR A 44 -5.01 -10.43 13.08
C THR A 44 -3.85 -9.69 12.42
N PHE A 45 -2.95 -9.14 13.22
CA PHE A 45 -1.80 -8.37 12.75
C PHE A 45 -0.86 -9.21 11.87
N LYS A 46 -0.63 -10.48 12.23
CA LYS A 46 0.18 -11.41 11.43
C LYS A 46 -0.46 -11.70 10.07
N ARG A 47 -1.78 -11.86 10.02
CA ARG A 47 -2.53 -12.03 8.77
C ARG A 47 -2.39 -10.80 7.89
N ASP A 48 -2.67 -9.62 8.44
CA ASP A 48 -2.63 -8.35 7.70
C ASP A 48 -1.21 -8.05 7.16
N ILE A 49 -0.15 -8.32 7.94
CA ILE A 49 1.24 -8.20 7.46
C ILE A 49 1.57 -9.24 6.39
N GLY A 50 1.06 -10.47 6.54
CA GLY A 50 1.22 -11.52 5.53
C GLY A 50 0.62 -11.10 4.19
N ASP A 51 -0.58 -10.54 4.24
CA ASP A 51 -1.30 -10.02 3.08
C ASP A 51 -0.51 -8.86 2.44
N ILE A 52 -0.05 -7.89 3.23
CA ILE A 52 0.80 -6.79 2.78
C ILE A 52 2.08 -7.29 2.10
N ASN A 53 2.78 -8.25 2.69
CA ASN A 53 4.04 -8.78 2.14
C ASN A 53 3.81 -9.53 0.83
N SER A 54 2.73 -10.28 0.72
CA SER A 54 2.38 -10.98 -0.51
C SER A 54 2.09 -10.01 -1.66
N ARG A 55 1.34 -8.92 -1.39
CA ARG A 55 1.03 -7.85 -2.34
C ARG A 55 2.25 -7.01 -2.69
N LEU A 56 3.07 -6.70 -1.69
CA LEU A 56 4.31 -6.00 -1.90
C LEU A 56 5.21 -6.76 -2.86
N LYS A 57 5.36 -8.07 -2.68
CA LYS A 57 6.13 -8.92 -3.59
C LYS A 57 5.57 -8.90 -5.02
N GLN A 58 4.25 -8.91 -5.15
CA GLN A 58 3.56 -8.83 -6.43
C GLN A 58 3.86 -7.51 -7.16
N VAL A 59 3.84 -6.39 -6.43
CA VAL A 59 4.03 -5.05 -7.00
C VAL A 59 5.51 -4.73 -7.26
N VAL A 60 6.40 -5.16 -6.37
CA VAL A 60 7.83 -4.76 -6.38
C VAL A 60 8.71 -5.70 -7.20
N TYR A 61 8.36 -6.99 -7.33
CA TYR A 61 9.19 -7.98 -8.02
C TYR A 61 8.50 -8.56 -9.27
N PRO A 62 8.87 -8.10 -10.48
CA PRO A 62 8.25 -8.56 -11.73
C PRO A 62 8.47 -10.06 -11.99
N ASN A 63 9.58 -10.66 -11.52
CA ASN A 63 9.84 -12.10 -11.70
C ASN A 63 8.83 -13.00 -10.97
N PHE A 64 8.22 -12.54 -9.86
CA PHE A 64 7.15 -13.29 -9.22
C PHE A 64 5.84 -13.21 -10.02
N LEU A 65 5.65 -12.09 -10.74
CA LEU A 65 4.48 -11.85 -11.59
C LEU A 65 4.56 -12.64 -12.90
N ILE A 66 5.74 -12.79 -13.51
CA ILE A 66 5.97 -13.57 -14.73
C ILE A 66 5.57 -15.04 -14.53
N LYS A 67 5.80 -15.62 -13.34
CA LYS A 67 5.38 -16.99 -13.01
C LYS A 67 3.85 -17.16 -12.87
N ARG A 68 3.10 -16.06 -12.71
CA ARG A 68 1.63 -16.02 -12.67
C ARG A 68 0.99 -15.54 -13.98
N LEU A 69 1.78 -15.06 -14.93
CA LEU A 69 1.28 -14.40 -16.14
C LEU A 69 0.70 -15.36 -17.19
N ASP A 70 0.76 -16.68 -16.96
CA ASP A 70 0.01 -17.67 -17.74
C ASP A 70 -1.52 -17.59 -17.49
N GLY A 71 -1.98 -16.71 -16.58
CA GLY A 71 -3.39 -16.41 -16.29
C GLY A 71 -3.72 -14.91 -16.33
N SER A 72 -3.24 -14.21 -17.36
CA SER A 72 -3.28 -12.75 -17.48
C SER A 72 -4.71 -12.14 -17.46
N GLU A 73 -4.85 -10.93 -16.90
CA GLU A 73 -6.06 -10.08 -16.79
C GLU A 73 -6.93 -10.23 -15.54
N GLN A 74 -7.34 -11.44 -15.13
CA GLN A 74 -8.22 -11.57 -13.96
C GLN A 74 -7.59 -11.10 -12.63
N ASP A 75 -6.26 -11.24 -12.48
CA ASP A 75 -5.54 -10.93 -11.23
C ASP A 75 -5.46 -9.44 -10.88
N PHE A 76 -5.57 -8.51 -11.85
CA PHE A 76 -5.63 -7.06 -11.56
C PHE A 76 -7.00 -6.66 -10.99
N THR A 77 -8.08 -7.23 -11.51
CA THR A 77 -9.44 -7.10 -10.96
C THR A 77 -9.52 -7.67 -9.55
N ASN A 78 -8.94 -8.85 -9.31
CA ASN A 78 -8.92 -9.47 -7.98
C ASN A 78 -8.00 -8.74 -6.98
N ALA A 79 -6.93 -8.09 -7.46
CA ALA A 79 -6.10 -7.21 -6.63
C ALA A 79 -6.77 -5.86 -6.33
N SER A 80 -7.58 -5.35 -7.26
CA SER A 80 -8.28 -4.06 -7.07
C SER A 80 -9.54 -4.16 -6.22
N ILE A 81 -10.13 -5.35 -6.09
CA ILE A 81 -11.28 -5.64 -5.22
C ILE A 81 -10.92 -5.58 -3.72
N HIS A 82 -9.67 -5.90 -3.34
CA HIS A 82 -9.21 -5.85 -1.95
C HIS A 82 -8.45 -4.54 -1.67
N CYS A 83 -9.15 -3.57 -1.10
CA CYS A 83 -8.62 -2.24 -0.82
C CYS A 83 -8.01 -2.18 0.59
N ASP A 84 -6.69 -2.38 0.68
CA ASP A 84 -5.97 -2.30 1.95
C ASP A 84 -5.27 -0.96 2.10
N LEU A 85 -5.79 -0.09 2.98
CA LEU A 85 -5.16 1.21 3.32
C LEU A 85 -4.08 1.12 4.39
N TRP A 86 -3.96 -0.05 5.00
CA TRP A 86 -3.04 -0.29 6.11
C TRP A 86 -1.58 -0.27 5.66
N ALA A 87 -1.29 -0.80 4.46
CA ALA A 87 0.05 -0.74 3.88
C ALA A 87 0.49 0.69 3.53
N PRO A 88 -0.29 1.48 2.74
CA PRO A 88 0.04 2.88 2.50
C PRO A 88 0.24 3.67 3.79
N LEU A 89 -0.63 3.48 4.79
CA LEU A 89 -0.53 4.16 6.07
C LEU A 89 0.79 3.82 6.79
N THR A 90 1.14 2.53 6.89
CA THR A 90 2.38 2.10 7.57
C THR A 90 3.63 2.58 6.84
N PHE A 91 3.62 2.57 5.50
CA PHE A 91 4.74 3.05 4.68
C PHE A 91 4.96 4.56 4.79
N ILE A 92 3.89 5.36 4.77
CA ILE A 92 3.97 6.82 4.94
C ILE A 92 4.50 7.17 6.33
N ILE A 93 4.03 6.49 7.39
CA ILE A 93 4.52 6.72 8.75
C ILE A 93 5.99 6.35 8.84
N LEU A 94 6.38 5.18 8.32
CA LEU A 94 7.78 4.73 8.33
C LEU A 94 8.67 5.72 7.58
N TYR A 95 8.22 6.21 6.42
CA TYR A 95 8.91 7.26 5.67
C TYR A 95 9.05 8.55 6.49
N ALA A 96 7.95 9.08 7.02
CA ALA A 96 7.94 10.33 7.78
C ALA A 96 8.82 10.24 9.04
N VAL A 97 8.81 9.10 9.75
CA VAL A 97 9.71 8.86 10.91
C VAL A 97 11.16 8.71 10.48
N SER A 98 11.43 8.14 9.30
CA SER A 98 12.80 7.93 8.83
C SER A 98 13.44 9.21 8.32
N VAL A 99 12.64 10.09 7.71
CA VAL A 99 13.10 11.38 7.19
C VAL A 99 13.08 12.47 8.26
N SER A 100 12.17 12.42 9.25
CA SER A 100 12.07 13.46 10.28
C SER A 100 13.29 13.45 11.23
N PRO A 101 13.99 14.59 11.38
CA PRO A 101 15.00 14.76 12.42
C PRO A 101 14.39 14.61 13.83
N ALA A 102 15.14 14.00 14.76
CA ALA A 102 14.67 13.67 16.11
C ALA A 102 14.20 14.88 16.94
N HIS A 103 14.68 16.08 16.60
CA HIS A 103 14.37 17.32 17.34
C HIS A 103 13.20 18.13 16.77
N ALA A 104 12.65 17.75 15.60
CA ALA A 104 11.71 18.57 14.85
C ALA A 104 10.32 17.91 14.72
N LYS A 105 9.50 17.99 15.78
CA LYS A 105 8.16 17.37 15.83
C LYS A 105 7.19 17.91 14.77
N THR A 106 7.34 19.16 14.34
CA THR A 106 6.50 19.79 13.30
C THR A 106 6.76 19.22 11.91
N LEU A 107 7.98 18.77 11.62
CA LEU A 107 8.35 18.18 10.33
C LEU A 107 7.67 16.85 10.10
N PHE A 108 7.50 16.02 11.14
CA PHE A 108 6.80 14.74 11.04
C PHE A 108 5.36 14.90 10.50
N SER A 109 4.58 15.82 11.08
CA SER A 109 3.18 16.03 10.66
C SER A 109 3.10 16.58 9.23
N SER A 110 4.00 17.49 8.85
CA SER A 110 4.07 18.03 7.48
C SER A 110 4.45 16.96 6.45
N LEU A 111 5.44 16.11 6.76
CA LEU A 111 5.83 14.98 5.90
C LEU A 111 4.69 13.97 5.78
N PHE A 112 3.99 13.66 6.87
CA PHE A 112 2.86 12.75 6.85
C PHE A 112 1.74 13.25 5.92
N VAL A 113 1.32 14.51 6.07
CA VAL A 113 0.23 15.10 5.27
C VAL A 113 0.65 15.24 3.80
N SER A 114 1.88 15.68 3.53
CA SER A 114 2.39 15.82 2.16
C SER A 114 2.46 14.48 1.42
N GLN A 115 2.85 13.38 2.08
CA GLN A 115 2.85 12.06 1.45
C GLN A 115 1.45 11.56 1.12
N TRP A 116 0.46 11.78 1.99
CA TRP A 116 -0.94 11.46 1.68
C TRP A 116 -1.45 12.27 0.49
N PHE A 117 -1.10 13.55 0.42
CA PHE A 117 -1.45 14.39 -0.73
C PHE A 117 -0.80 13.86 -2.02
N VAL A 118 0.49 13.52 -2.00
CA VAL A 118 1.17 12.95 -3.17
C VAL A 118 0.54 11.62 -3.59
N LEU A 119 0.15 10.76 -2.65
CA LEU A 119 -0.57 9.52 -2.95
C LEU A 119 -1.93 9.76 -3.63
N LEU A 120 -2.70 10.75 -3.15
CA LEU A 120 -3.96 11.12 -3.78
C LEU A 120 -3.75 11.66 -5.19
N VAL A 121 -2.71 12.47 -5.42
CA VAL A 121 -2.34 12.96 -6.75
C VAL A 121 -1.96 11.80 -7.67
N MET A 122 -1.11 10.87 -7.21
CA MET A 122 -0.74 9.66 -7.97
C MET A 122 -1.96 8.80 -8.31
N ALA A 123 -2.82 8.54 -7.33
CA ALA A 123 -4.01 7.73 -7.52
C ALA A 123 -5.02 8.39 -8.48
N THR A 124 -5.18 9.71 -8.38
CA THR A 124 -6.06 10.47 -9.28
C THR A 124 -5.51 10.46 -10.70
N HIS A 125 -4.20 10.67 -10.88
CA HIS A 125 -3.55 10.59 -12.19
C HIS A 125 -3.75 9.22 -12.84
N LEU A 126 -3.54 8.14 -12.08
CA LEU A 126 -3.76 6.76 -12.55
C LEU A 126 -5.23 6.52 -12.94
N ARG A 127 -6.17 7.03 -12.14
CA ARG A 127 -7.60 6.91 -12.42
C ARG A 127 -8.02 7.65 -13.70
N LEU A 128 -7.45 8.83 -13.95
CA LEU A 128 -7.73 9.61 -15.14
C LEU A 128 -7.10 9.01 -16.41
N THR A 129 -5.95 8.36 -16.27
CA THR A 129 -5.21 7.77 -17.40
C THR A 129 -5.87 6.49 -17.92
N LYS A 130 -6.57 5.72 -17.07
CA LYS A 130 -7.23 4.46 -17.45
C LYS A 130 -8.70 4.41 -17.01
N PRO A 131 -9.61 5.12 -17.70
CA PRO A 131 -11.02 5.23 -17.32
C PRO A 131 -11.85 3.94 -17.51
N GLN A 132 -11.29 2.89 -18.14
CA GLN A 132 -12.04 1.69 -18.56
C GLN A 132 -12.14 0.56 -17.52
N ALA A 133 -11.52 0.69 -16.34
CA ALA A 133 -11.70 -0.26 -15.25
C ALA A 133 -12.69 0.32 -14.21
N LYS A 134 -13.76 -0.41 -13.88
CA LYS A 134 -14.69 -0.08 -12.77
C LYS A 134 -14.00 -0.27 -11.40
N THR A 135 -12.88 0.38 -11.17
CA THR A 135 -12.11 0.28 -9.93
C THR A 135 -12.33 1.52 -9.08
N SER A 136 -12.40 1.33 -7.77
CA SER A 136 -12.56 2.41 -6.80
C SER A 136 -11.27 3.24 -6.72
N LEU A 137 -11.40 4.55 -6.45
CA LEU A 137 -10.24 5.44 -6.24
C LEU A 137 -9.29 4.89 -5.16
N ILE A 138 -9.87 4.31 -4.11
CA ILE A 138 -9.13 3.79 -2.97
C ILE A 138 -8.22 2.60 -3.33
N SER A 139 -8.57 1.85 -4.38
CA SER A 139 -7.74 0.81 -4.95
C SER A 139 -6.45 1.39 -5.55
N TYR A 140 -6.55 2.49 -6.31
CA TYR A 140 -5.38 3.20 -6.85
C TYR A 140 -4.52 3.83 -5.76
N VAL A 141 -5.13 4.30 -4.66
CA VAL A 141 -4.38 4.79 -3.49
C VAL A 141 -3.60 3.65 -2.83
N SER A 142 -4.20 2.47 -2.69
CA SER A 142 -3.53 1.29 -2.15
C SER A 142 -2.35 0.87 -3.03
N VAL A 143 -2.57 0.70 -4.34
CA VAL A 143 -1.54 0.31 -5.32
C VAL A 143 -0.37 1.31 -5.36
N SER A 144 -0.65 2.61 -5.44
CA SER A 144 0.40 3.64 -5.42
C SER A 144 1.18 3.64 -4.10
N GLY A 145 0.53 3.34 -2.97
CA GLY A 145 1.18 3.12 -1.68
C GLY A 145 2.17 1.96 -1.68
N TYR A 146 1.84 0.83 -2.31
CA TYR A 146 2.78 -0.29 -2.45
C TYR A 146 4.00 0.07 -3.33
N CYS A 147 3.79 0.87 -4.38
CA CYS A 147 4.87 1.36 -5.24
C CYS A 147 5.82 2.34 -4.54
N LEU A 148 5.42 2.94 -3.40
CA LEU A 148 6.29 3.80 -2.58
C LEU A 148 7.33 3.02 -1.77
N PHE A 149 7.18 1.71 -1.62
CA PHE A 149 8.08 0.92 -0.77
C PHE A 149 9.58 1.11 -1.06
N PRO A 150 10.06 1.12 -2.32
CA PRO A 150 11.47 1.39 -2.61
C PRO A 150 11.96 2.75 -2.10
N GLN A 151 11.07 3.76 -2.05
CA GLN A 151 11.39 5.07 -1.48
C GLN A 151 11.46 5.04 0.04
N VAL A 152 10.59 4.27 0.70
CA VAL A 152 10.67 4.05 2.15
C VAL A 152 11.97 3.36 2.53
N VAL A 153 12.37 2.35 1.75
CA VAL A 153 13.67 1.67 1.91
C VAL A 153 14.82 2.66 1.74
N ASN A 154 14.79 3.53 0.72
CA ASN A 154 15.79 4.59 0.54
C ASN A 154 15.91 5.50 1.78
N ALA A 155 14.79 5.91 2.38
CA ALA A 155 14.77 6.75 3.57
C ALA A 155 15.33 6.05 4.81
N VAL A 156 14.93 4.80 5.05
CA VAL A 156 15.43 3.98 6.16
C VAL A 156 16.94 3.75 6.02
N ILE A 157 17.39 3.37 4.82
CA ILE A 157 18.82 3.16 4.53
C ILE A 157 19.59 4.46 4.73
N SER A 158 19.10 5.59 4.21
CA SER A 158 19.73 6.91 4.39
C SER A 158 19.89 7.29 5.86
N ARG A 159 18.88 7.00 6.70
CA ARG A 159 18.94 7.26 8.15
C ARG A 159 19.94 6.35 8.86
N LEU A 160 20.09 5.11 8.43
CA LEU A 160 21.02 4.13 9.02
C LEU A 160 22.47 4.34 8.56
N LEU A 161 22.69 4.77 7.31
CA LEU A 161 24.02 5.00 6.75
C LEU A 161 24.76 6.13 7.46
N LEU A 162 24.07 7.22 7.81
CA LEU A 162 24.67 8.40 8.42
C LEU A 162 25.41 8.08 9.75
N PRO A 163 24.77 7.50 10.79
CA PRO A 163 25.46 7.19 12.05
C PRO A 163 26.49 6.06 11.91
N LEU A 164 26.24 5.08 11.02
CA LEU A 164 27.15 3.96 10.81
C LEU A 164 28.47 4.42 10.20
N ILE A 165 28.40 5.29 9.18
CA ILE A 165 29.58 5.80 8.48
C ILE A 165 30.30 6.84 9.33
N LEU A 166 29.61 7.71 10.07
CA LEU A 166 30.27 8.63 11.00
C LEU A 166 31.06 7.90 12.10
N LYS A 167 30.57 6.74 12.56
CA LYS A 167 31.28 5.90 13.53
C LYS A 167 32.51 5.22 12.94
N VAL A 168 32.45 4.81 11.68
CA VAL A 168 33.56 4.13 10.97
C VAL A 168 34.58 5.13 10.41
N ALA A 169 34.15 6.33 10.01
CA ALA A 169 34.90 7.25 9.18
C ALA A 169 35.47 8.47 9.91
N HIS A 170 35.76 8.34 11.21
CA HIS A 170 36.21 9.43 12.09
C HIS A 170 37.41 10.26 11.57
N ASN A 171 38.14 9.83 10.54
CA ASN A 171 39.43 10.42 10.15
C ASN A 171 39.53 11.00 8.72
N SER A 172 38.47 11.06 7.89
CA SER A 172 38.62 11.56 6.51
C SER A 172 37.48 12.44 5.99
N SER A 173 37.83 13.67 5.57
CA SER A 173 36.95 14.67 4.94
C SER A 173 36.32 14.18 3.62
N TRP A 174 36.90 13.14 2.99
CA TRP A 174 36.35 12.50 1.79
C TRP A 174 35.10 11.66 2.07
N CYS A 175 34.91 11.19 3.30
CA CYS A 175 33.76 10.34 3.63
C CYS A 175 32.42 11.07 3.54
N ILE A 176 32.38 12.38 3.85
CA ILE A 176 31.15 13.18 3.71
C ILE A 176 30.74 13.27 2.24
N ARG A 177 31.71 13.50 1.34
CA ARG A 177 31.44 13.54 -0.11
C ARG A 177 30.99 12.18 -0.64
N ALA A 178 31.68 11.11 -0.24
CA ALA A 178 31.30 9.75 -0.64
C ALA A 178 29.91 9.35 -0.11
N LEU A 179 29.55 9.77 1.10
CA LEU A 179 28.23 9.52 1.69
C LEU A 179 27.11 10.21 0.89
N VAL A 180 27.30 11.49 0.54
CA VAL A 180 26.31 12.23 -0.27
C VAL A 180 26.17 11.60 -1.65
N LEU A 181 27.28 11.20 -2.28
CA LEU A 181 27.24 10.48 -3.56
C LEU A 181 26.51 9.14 -3.43
N LEU A 182 26.77 8.36 -2.38
CA LEU A 182 26.09 7.10 -2.12
C LEU A 182 24.58 7.29 -1.90
N ARG A 183 24.18 8.35 -1.18
CA ARG A 183 22.76 8.71 -0.98
C ARG A 183 22.09 9.08 -2.30
N MET A 184 22.77 9.82 -3.17
CA MET A 184 22.29 10.16 -4.52
C MET A 184 22.15 8.92 -5.41
N LEU A 185 23.10 7.99 -5.33
CA LEU A 185 23.03 6.72 -6.08
C LEU A 185 21.89 5.83 -5.60
N LEU A 186 21.72 5.68 -4.27
CA LEU A 186 20.61 4.95 -3.67
C LEU A 186 19.26 5.55 -4.08
N MET A 187 19.13 6.88 -4.05
CA MET A 187 17.95 7.57 -4.57
C MET A 187 17.71 7.20 -6.04
N GLY A 188 18.71 7.29 -6.90
CA GLY A 188 18.57 6.95 -8.33
C GLY A 188 18.10 5.51 -8.57
N ILE A 189 18.68 4.54 -7.85
CA ILE A 189 18.30 3.12 -7.93
C ILE A 189 16.85 2.91 -7.44
N CYS A 190 16.49 3.50 -6.30
CA CYS A 190 15.15 3.38 -5.73
C CYS A 190 14.08 4.10 -6.57
N LEU A 191 14.42 5.21 -7.23
CA LEU A 191 13.57 5.89 -8.19
C LEU A 191 13.31 5.01 -9.40
N PHE A 192 14.38 4.48 -10.01
CA PHE A 192 14.26 3.58 -11.15
C PHE A 192 13.42 2.34 -10.80
N TRP A 193 13.62 1.77 -9.62
CA TRP A 193 12.85 0.62 -9.14
C TRP A 193 11.37 0.98 -8.94
N SER A 194 11.08 2.09 -8.27
CA SER A 194 9.70 2.52 -8.02
C SER A 194 8.94 2.85 -9.32
N VAL A 195 9.59 3.54 -10.26
CA VAL A 195 9.05 3.82 -11.60
C VAL A 195 8.83 2.53 -12.40
N SER A 196 9.77 1.58 -12.33
CA SER A 196 9.62 0.28 -12.99
C SER A 196 8.45 -0.51 -12.43
N SER A 197 8.29 -0.51 -11.09
CA SER A 197 7.19 -1.18 -10.39
C SER A 197 5.83 -0.63 -10.80
N ILE A 198 5.64 0.70 -10.78
CA ILE A 198 4.36 1.31 -11.13
C ILE A 198 4.04 1.21 -12.63
N SER A 199 5.05 1.30 -13.49
CA SER A 199 4.87 1.18 -14.96
C SER A 199 4.46 -0.24 -15.33
N PHE A 200 5.03 -1.22 -14.65
CA PHE A 200 4.68 -2.62 -14.80
C PHE A 200 3.25 -2.91 -14.32
N VAL A 201 2.90 -2.45 -13.11
CA VAL A 201 1.54 -2.63 -12.56
C VAL A 201 0.49 -1.96 -13.42
N THR A 202 0.81 -0.78 -13.95
CA THR A 202 -0.12 -0.02 -14.78
C THR A 202 -0.13 -0.54 -16.22
N LYS A 203 0.81 -1.40 -16.66
CA LYS A 203 1.03 -1.72 -18.09
C LYS A 203 1.08 -0.45 -18.96
N SER A 204 1.78 0.58 -18.48
CA SER A 204 1.94 1.86 -19.18
C SER A 204 3.31 1.91 -19.85
N ASN A 205 3.34 1.82 -21.18
CA ASN A 205 4.59 1.92 -21.95
C ASN A 205 4.82 3.34 -22.50
N ASN A 206 3.81 4.20 -22.43
CA ASN A 206 3.88 5.57 -22.93
C ASN A 206 4.60 6.47 -21.91
N PHE A 207 5.61 7.20 -22.38
CA PHE A 207 6.36 8.14 -21.53
C PHE A 207 5.46 9.21 -20.88
N ILE A 208 4.42 9.65 -21.60
CA ILE A 208 3.49 10.69 -21.12
C ILE A 208 2.71 10.27 -19.87
N GLU A 209 2.43 8.97 -19.74
CA GLU A 209 1.67 8.41 -18.61
C GLU A 209 2.55 8.27 -17.36
N VAL A 210 3.82 7.90 -17.57
CA VAL A 210 4.79 7.60 -16.51
C VAL A 210 5.47 8.87 -15.97
N TYR A 211 5.58 9.91 -16.78
CA TYR A 211 6.26 11.17 -16.42
C TYR A 211 5.77 11.81 -15.11
N PRO A 212 4.47 12.10 -14.90
CA PRO A 212 4.01 12.73 -13.65
C PRO A 212 4.24 11.82 -12.42
N LEU A 213 4.17 10.49 -12.60
CA LEU A 213 4.49 9.53 -11.55
C LEU A 213 5.95 9.61 -11.15
N ALA A 214 6.85 9.59 -12.14
CA ALA A 214 8.27 9.73 -11.93
C ALA A 214 8.61 11.05 -11.23
N LEU A 215 7.92 12.16 -11.56
CA LEU A 215 8.11 13.46 -10.93
C LEU A 215 7.75 13.43 -9.44
N CYS A 216 6.65 12.79 -9.06
CA CYS A 216 6.29 12.66 -7.64
C CYS A 216 7.27 11.77 -6.87
N PHE A 217 7.69 10.63 -7.43
CA PHE A 217 8.74 9.83 -6.78
C PHE A 217 10.05 10.59 -6.64
N PHE A 218 10.44 11.35 -7.67
CA PHE A 218 11.61 12.22 -7.63
C PHE A 218 11.50 13.25 -6.50
N GLY A 219 10.35 13.90 -6.32
CA GLY A 219 10.10 14.82 -5.21
C GLY A 219 10.27 14.16 -3.84
N ILE A 220 9.72 12.96 -3.66
CA ILE A 220 9.85 12.18 -2.41
C ILE A 220 11.31 11.76 -2.16
N GLY A 221 11.99 11.29 -3.21
CA GLY A 221 13.41 10.93 -3.15
C GLY A 221 14.29 12.14 -2.82
N TRP A 222 13.98 13.30 -3.40
CA TRP A 222 14.69 14.54 -3.13
C TRP A 222 14.52 15.01 -1.68
N LEU A 223 13.29 14.97 -1.14
CA LEU A 223 13.03 15.24 0.27
C LEU A 223 13.83 14.31 1.19
N THR A 224 14.02 13.07 0.77
CA THR A 224 14.85 12.09 1.49
C THR A 224 16.32 12.42 1.43
N VAL A 225 16.82 13.14 0.42
CA VAL A 225 18.26 13.49 0.31
C VAL A 225 18.58 14.76 1.09
N ILE A 226 17.66 15.73 1.08
CA ILE A 226 17.85 17.07 1.64
C ILE A 226 17.62 17.12 3.16
N LEU A 227 16.66 16.36 3.70
CA LEU A 227 16.43 16.20 5.16
C LEU A 227 17.34 15.12 5.75
#